data_AF-A0AAP0NNA6-F1
#
_entry.id   AF-A0AAP0NNA6-F1
#
_cell.length_a   1.000
_cell.length_b   1.000
_cell.length_c   1.000
_cell.angle_alpha   90.00
_cell.angle_beta   90.00
_cell.angle_gamma   90.00
#
_symmetry.space_group_name_H-M   'P 1'
#
loop_
_entity.id
_entity.type
_entity.pdbx_description
1 polymer ?
#
loop_
_entity_poly.entity_id
_entity_poly.type
_entity_poly.pdbx_seq_one_letter_code
_entity_poly.pdbx_strand_id
1 'polypeptide(L)'
;MREISVMKSLKGHPNVVSLLAHTILDMGRTKVAFLVMEFCEKSLVNVLERRGAGYFEEKQVLTISRDVCNAVFAMHCQSLPVAHRDLKAENLLLGADGSWKLCDFGSISIIISALNGLRKWALKKTTLESDGVGPIVVFSGLEVMENQLDRA
;
A
#
# COMPACT_ATOMS: atom_id res chain seq x y z
N MET A 1 14.02 9.46 -2.40
CA MET A 1 13.62 10.89 -2.45
C MET A 1 12.10 11.06 -2.57
N ARG A 2 11.46 10.58 -3.65
CA ARG A 2 9.99 10.55 -3.76
C ARG A 2 9.33 9.64 -2.73
N GLU A 3 9.90 8.45 -2.53
CA GLU A 3 9.52 7.47 -1.51
C GLU A 3 9.36 8.10 -0.12
N ILE A 4 10.43 8.75 0.38
CA ILE A 4 10.43 9.47 1.67
C ILE A 4 9.30 10.50 1.74
N SER A 5 9.02 11.23 0.66
CA SER A 5 7.95 12.23 0.64
C SER A 5 6.57 11.60 0.82
N VAL A 6 6.33 10.47 0.15
CA VAL A 6 5.05 9.75 0.24
C VAL A 6 4.89 9.08 1.61
N MET A 7 5.95 8.45 2.13
CA MET A 7 5.91 7.87 3.47
C MET A 7 5.66 8.94 4.56
N LYS A 8 6.22 10.15 4.38
CA LYS A 8 5.94 11.28 5.28
C LYS A 8 4.48 11.73 5.19
N SER A 9 3.89 11.78 4.00
CA SER A 9 2.52 12.25 3.83
C SER A 9 1.46 11.23 4.25
N LEU A 10 1.82 9.94 4.27
CA LEU A 10 0.99 8.83 4.76
C LEU A 10 1.24 8.48 6.24
N LYS A 11 2.17 9.18 6.91
CA LYS A 11 2.55 8.90 8.29
C LYS A 11 1.33 8.96 9.21
N GLY A 12 1.14 7.91 10.02
CA GLY A 12 0.02 7.78 10.96
C GLY A 12 -1.20 7.06 10.40
N HIS A 13 -1.23 6.70 9.11
CA HIS A 13 -2.29 5.85 8.57
C HIS A 13 -2.12 4.42 9.11
N PRO A 14 -3.19 3.76 9.64
CA PRO A 14 -3.06 2.47 10.32
C PRO A 14 -2.53 1.36 9.41
N ASN A 15 -2.90 1.37 8.12
CA ASN A 15 -2.50 0.35 7.15
C ASN A 15 -1.29 0.71 6.28
N VAL A 16 -0.48 1.69 6.68
CA VAL A 16 0.78 2.05 5.98
C VAL A 16 1.93 2.03 6.98
N VAL A 17 3.05 1.42 6.61
CA VAL A 17 4.26 1.42 7.44
C VAL A 17 4.77 2.85 7.63
N SER A 18 4.92 3.23 8.90
CA SER A 18 5.33 4.56 9.32
C SER A 18 6.84 4.74 9.20
N LEU A 19 7.26 5.80 8.50
CA LEU A 19 8.64 6.28 8.51
C LEU A 19 8.92 7.05 9.81
N LEU A 20 9.82 6.52 10.64
CA LEU A 20 10.23 7.09 11.91
C LEU A 20 11.37 8.10 11.73
N ALA A 21 12.40 7.72 10.98
CA ALA A 21 13.55 8.57 10.67
C ALA A 21 14.12 8.25 9.28
N HIS A 22 14.90 9.17 8.72
CA HIS A 22 15.63 8.94 7.48
C HIS A 22 16.89 9.81 7.45
N THR A 23 17.91 9.35 6.72
CA THR A 23 19.07 10.17 6.36
C THR A 23 19.55 9.81 4.95
N ILE A 24 20.20 10.75 4.29
CA ILE A 24 20.81 10.55 2.98
C ILE A 24 22.28 10.92 3.09
N LEU A 25 23.15 9.94 2.88
CA LEU A 25 24.60 10.14 2.84
C LEU A 25 25.03 10.37 1.40
N ASP A 26 25.70 11.49 1.16
CA ASP A 26 26.33 11.81 -0.11
C ASP A 26 27.81 11.38 -0.07
N MET A 27 28.14 10.31 -0.80
CA MET A 27 29.49 9.76 -0.89
C MET A 27 30.21 10.25 -2.16
N GLY A 28 29.74 11.35 -2.76
CA GLY A 28 30.28 11.96 -3.97
C GLY A 28 29.86 11.23 -5.25
N ARG A 29 30.26 9.96 -5.41
CA ARG A 29 29.88 9.14 -6.59
C ARG A 29 28.53 8.47 -6.44
N THR A 30 28.09 8.24 -5.21
CA THR A 30 26.83 7.55 -4.90
C THR A 30 26.12 8.23 -3.74
N LYS A 31 24.79 8.08 -3.71
CA LYS A 31 23.94 8.52 -2.59
C LYS A 31 23.31 7.29 -1.97
N VAL A 32 23.41 7.17 -0.65
CA VAL A 32 22.81 6.07 0.11
C VAL A 32 21.73 6.65 1.03
N ALA A 33 20.52 6.09 0.95
CA ALA A 33 19.42 6.47 1.83
C ALA A 33 19.26 5.41 2.93
N PHE A 34 19.17 5.86 4.18
CA PHE A 34 18.79 5.03 5.32
C PHE A 34 17.39 5.42 5.75
N LEU A 35 16.51 4.42 5.89
CA LEU A 35 15.12 4.58 6.31
C LEU A 35 14.90 3.77 7.58
N VAL A 36 14.42 4.40 8.64
CA VAL A 36 14.01 3.75 9.88
C VAL A 36 12.49 3.75 9.90
N MET A 37 11.90 2.56 9.93
CA MET A 37 10.46 2.34 9.86
C MET A 37 9.94 1.69 11.14
N GLU A 38 8.62 1.73 11.36
CA GLU A 38 8.02 0.89 12.40
C GLU A 38 8.33 -0.58 12.16
N PHE A 39 8.53 -1.33 13.25
CA PHE A 39 8.79 -2.75 13.19
C PHE A 39 7.46 -3.52 13.16
N CYS A 40 7.32 -4.37 12.15
CA CYS A 40 6.21 -5.31 12.01
C CYS A 40 6.76 -6.73 12.16
N GLU A 41 6.07 -7.58 12.91
CA GLU A 41 6.63 -8.86 13.35
C GLU A 41 6.78 -9.89 12.22
N LYS A 42 5.87 -9.86 11.25
CA LYS A 42 5.76 -10.88 10.19
C LYS A 42 5.34 -10.24 8.88
N SER A 43 5.80 -10.77 7.75
CA SER A 43 5.16 -10.51 6.46
C SER A 43 4.01 -11.49 6.19
N LEU A 44 3.16 -11.18 5.21
CA LEU A 44 2.12 -12.12 4.77
C LEU A 44 2.74 -13.41 4.24
N VAL A 45 3.91 -13.33 3.58
CA VAL A 45 4.69 -14.51 3.16
C VAL A 45 5.06 -15.38 4.36
N ASN A 46 5.54 -14.79 5.46
CA ASN A 46 5.84 -15.58 6.66
C ASN A 46 4.61 -16.26 7.26
N VAL A 47 3.42 -15.65 7.14
CA VAL A 47 2.16 -16.25 7.61
C VAL A 47 1.73 -17.39 6.68
N LEU A 48 1.85 -17.21 5.36
CA LEU A 48 1.59 -18.22 4.34
C LEU A 48 2.48 -19.46 4.55
N GLU A 49 3.80 -19.27 4.64
CA GLU A 49 4.77 -20.35 4.80
C GLU A 49 4.55 -21.19 6.07
N ARG A 50 4.25 -20.53 7.20
CA ARG A 50 4.02 -21.22 8.48
C ARG A 50 2.78 -22.08 8.49
N ARG A 51 1.84 -21.79 7.59
CA ARG A 51 0.58 -22.50 7.53
C ARG A 51 0.66 -23.77 6.68
N GLY A 52 1.55 -23.81 5.70
CA GLY A 52 1.57 -24.87 4.69
C GLY A 52 0.38 -24.76 3.74
N ALA A 53 -0.02 -25.88 3.12
CA ALA A 53 -1.01 -25.96 2.04
C ALA A 53 -2.49 -25.75 2.45
N GLY A 54 -2.77 -24.85 3.40
CA GLY A 54 -4.10 -24.58 3.92
C GLY A 54 -4.66 -23.21 3.49
N TYR A 55 -5.91 -23.17 3.01
CA TYR A 55 -6.62 -21.96 2.55
C TYR A 55 -7.04 -21.01 3.66
N PHE A 56 -6.91 -19.69 3.47
CA PHE A 56 -7.35 -18.70 4.48
C PHE A 56 -8.82 -18.81 4.78
N GLU A 57 -9.17 -18.65 6.05
CA GLU A 57 -10.57 -18.42 6.37
C GLU A 57 -11.01 -17.14 5.66
N GLU A 58 -12.22 -17.14 5.10
CA GLU A 58 -12.77 -15.99 4.37
C GLU A 58 -12.64 -14.69 5.17
N LYS A 59 -12.87 -14.75 6.49
CA LYS A 59 -12.72 -13.62 7.40
C LYS A 59 -11.30 -13.04 7.42
N GLN A 60 -10.28 -13.89 7.33
CA GLN A 60 -8.88 -13.46 7.28
C GLN A 60 -8.56 -12.79 5.94
N VAL A 61 -9.02 -13.39 4.83
CA VAL A 61 -8.88 -12.80 3.49
C VAL A 61 -9.52 -11.42 3.45
N LEU A 62 -10.77 -11.30 3.91
CA LEU A 62 -11.48 -10.02 3.96
C LEU A 62 -10.77 -8.98 4.85
N THR A 63 -10.15 -9.42 5.96
CA THR A 63 -9.37 -8.53 6.84
C THR A 63 -8.13 -7.99 6.12
N ILE A 64 -7.36 -8.86 5.46
CA ILE A 64 -6.18 -8.48 4.67
C ILE A 64 -6.60 -7.54 3.53
N SER A 65 -7.58 -7.94 2.72
CA SER A 65 -8.05 -7.16 1.57
C SER A 65 -8.58 -5.79 1.97
N ARG A 66 -9.33 -5.68 3.08
CA ARG A 66 -9.80 -4.39 3.62
C ARG A 66 -8.63 -3.48 3.98
N ASP A 67 -7.66 -4.01 4.71
CA ASP A 67 -6.53 -3.23 5.19
C ASP A 67 -5.65 -2.73 4.04
N VAL A 68 -5.41 -3.57 3.03
CA VAL A 68 -4.72 -3.16 1.80
C VAL A 68 -5.51 -2.12 1.03
N CYS A 69 -6.83 -2.31 0.86
CA CYS A 69 -7.70 -1.32 0.23
C CYS A 69 -7.62 0.04 0.94
N ASN A 70 -7.60 0.08 2.28
CA ASN A 70 -7.47 1.32 3.03
C ASN A 70 -6.13 2.01 2.76
N ALA A 71 -5.02 1.25 2.74
CA ALA A 71 -3.70 1.77 2.42
C ALA A 71 -3.64 2.38 1.00
N VAL A 72 -4.14 1.64 0.01
CA VAL A 72 -4.17 2.06 -1.40
C VAL A 72 -5.10 3.27 -1.58
N PHE A 73 -6.24 3.29 -0.91
CA PHE A 73 -7.15 4.44 -0.90
C PHE A 73 -6.46 5.70 -0.36
N ALA A 74 -5.73 5.59 0.76
CA ALA A 74 -4.97 6.70 1.33
C ALA A 74 -3.90 7.25 0.37
N MET A 75 -3.23 6.38 -0.39
CA MET A 75 -2.27 6.76 -1.45
C MET A 75 -2.94 7.51 -2.61
N HIS A 76 -4.12 7.04 -3.04
CA HIS A 76 -4.87 7.66 -4.13
C HIS A 76 -5.52 9.00 -3.74
N CYS A 77 -5.82 9.20 -2.46
CA CYS A 77 -6.40 10.44 -1.93
C CYS A 77 -5.37 11.52 -1.59
N GLN A 78 -4.08 11.28 -1.79
CA GLN A 78 -3.06 12.33 -1.67
C GLN A 78 -3.33 13.49 -2.64
N SER A 79 -2.91 14.71 -2.28
CA SER A 79 -3.04 15.89 -3.14
C SER A 79 -2.40 15.68 -4.52
N LEU A 80 -1.32 14.90 -4.55
CA LEU A 80 -0.74 14.31 -5.73
C LEU A 80 -0.93 12.78 -5.65
N PRO A 81 -1.95 12.22 -6.29
CA PRO A 81 -2.26 10.80 -6.22
C PRO A 81 -1.08 9.94 -6.68
N VAL A 82 -0.79 8.88 -5.92
CA VAL A 82 0.32 7.96 -6.22
C VAL A 82 -0.17 6.51 -6.25
N ALA A 83 0.30 5.74 -7.22
CA ALA A 83 0.11 4.29 -7.29
C ALA A 83 1.32 3.57 -6.70
N HIS A 84 1.09 2.50 -5.95
CA HIS A 84 2.14 1.65 -5.38
C HIS A 84 2.95 0.92 -6.46
N ARG A 85 2.25 0.33 -7.43
CA ARG A 85 2.74 -0.49 -8.55
C ARG A 85 3.40 -1.84 -8.21
N ASP A 86 3.71 -2.10 -6.96
CA ASP A 86 4.26 -3.38 -6.51
C ASP A 86 3.43 -3.98 -5.36
N LEU A 87 2.15 -4.28 -5.62
CA LEU A 87 1.28 -4.89 -4.62
C LEU A 87 1.44 -6.42 -4.69
N LYS A 88 2.01 -6.99 -3.63
CA LYS A 88 2.32 -8.42 -3.48
C LYS A 88 2.43 -8.78 -2.01
N ALA A 89 2.39 -10.08 -1.68
CA ALA A 89 2.38 -10.55 -0.29
C ALA A 89 3.64 -10.17 0.50
N GLU A 90 4.78 -10.06 -0.17
CA GLU A 90 6.05 -9.62 0.43
C GLU A 90 5.97 -8.21 0.99
N ASN A 91 5.12 -7.36 0.38
CA ASN A 91 4.98 -5.95 0.72
C ASN A 91 3.87 -5.69 1.76
N LEU A 92 3.34 -6.76 2.38
CA LEU A 92 2.33 -6.68 3.43
C LEU A 92 2.91 -7.18 4.74
N LEU A 93 2.95 -6.30 5.73
CA LEU A 93 3.49 -6.59 7.05
C LEU A 93 2.39 -6.56 8.11
N LEU A 94 2.47 -7.46 9.08
CA LEU A 94 1.57 -7.53 10.22
C LEU A 94 2.12 -6.69 11.37
N GLY A 95 1.42 -5.61 11.68
CA GLY A 95 1.73 -4.75 12.83
C GLY A 95 1.44 -5.43 14.16
N ALA A 96 2.07 -4.95 15.24
CA ALA A 96 1.84 -5.44 16.59
C ALA A 96 0.40 -5.20 17.08
N ASP A 97 -0.33 -4.28 16.45
CA ASP A 97 -1.75 -4.00 16.67
C ASP A 97 -2.69 -4.97 15.92
N GLY A 98 -2.15 -5.93 15.17
CA GLY A 98 -2.89 -6.89 14.37
C GLY A 98 -3.39 -6.35 13.04
N SER A 99 -3.02 -5.12 12.66
CA SER A 99 -3.38 -4.54 11.36
C SER A 99 -2.37 -4.91 10.27
N TRP A 100 -2.86 -5.09 9.05
CA TRP A 100 -1.99 -5.25 7.89
C TRP A 100 -1.55 -3.89 7.35
N LYS A 101 -0.24 -3.77 7.10
CA LYS A 101 0.42 -2.53 6.70
C LYS A 101 1.17 -2.73 5.39
N LEU A 102 0.90 -1.85 4.43
CA LEU A 102 1.62 -1.79 3.17
C LEU A 102 3.01 -1.16 3.36
N CYS A 103 4.04 -1.79 2.79
CA CYS A 103 5.42 -1.32 2.78
C CYS A 103 6.01 -1.30 1.36
N ASP A 104 7.26 -0.87 1.25
CA ASP A 104 8.04 -0.76 -0.01
C ASP A 104 7.47 0.24 -1.04
N PHE A 105 7.74 1.51 -0.77
CA PHE A 105 7.34 2.61 -1.65
C PHE A 105 8.41 2.94 -2.71
N GLY A 106 9.35 2.04 -2.99
CA GLY A 106 10.42 2.25 -3.98
C GLY A 106 9.90 2.33 -5.41
N SER A 107 8.80 1.63 -5.70
CA SER A 107 8.22 1.50 -7.04
C SER A 107 7.11 2.51 -7.36
N ILE A 108 6.82 3.47 -6.49
CA ILE A 108 5.67 4.38 -6.66
C ILE A 108 5.73 5.25 -7.92
N SER A 109 4.56 5.60 -8.45
CA SER A 109 4.42 6.58 -9.54
C SER A 109 3.28 7.54 -9.29
N ILE A 110 3.46 8.80 -9.69
CA ILE A 110 2.39 9.80 -9.73
C ILE A 110 1.38 9.40 -10.80
N ILE A 111 0.10 9.42 -10.47
CA ILE A 111 -0.97 9.08 -11.41
C ILE A 111 -1.39 10.35 -12.16
N ILE A 112 -0.73 10.61 -13.29
CA ILE A 112 -0.93 11.83 -14.08
C ILE A 112 -2.33 11.86 -14.74
N SER A 113 -2.82 10.72 -15.24
CA SER A 113 -4.17 10.61 -15.83
C SER A 113 -5.28 10.84 -14.80
N ALA A 114 -5.02 10.51 -13.54
CA ALA A 114 -5.98 10.62 -12.47
C ALA A 114 -6.04 12.02 -11.84
N LEU A 115 -5.11 12.94 -12.11
CA LEU A 115 -5.26 14.33 -11.63
C LEU A 115 -6.53 15.01 -12.18
N ASN A 116 -6.96 14.63 -13.39
CA ASN A 116 -8.22 15.10 -13.98
C ASN A 116 -9.42 14.21 -13.57
N GLY A 117 -9.20 12.91 -13.35
CA GLY A 117 -10.25 11.93 -12.99
C GLY A 117 -10.58 11.88 -11.49
N LEU A 118 -9.58 11.79 -10.61
CA LEU A 118 -9.71 11.78 -9.14
C LEU A 118 -10.20 13.11 -8.59
N ARG A 119 -9.83 14.26 -9.19
CA ARG A 119 -10.42 15.55 -8.79
C ARG A 119 -11.91 15.60 -9.11
N LYS A 120 -12.33 15.09 -10.28
CA LYS A 120 -13.76 14.92 -10.63
C LYS A 120 -14.45 13.88 -9.73
N TRP A 121 -13.78 12.80 -9.36
CA TRP A 121 -14.33 11.74 -8.51
C TRP A 121 -14.45 12.14 -7.03
N ALA A 122 -13.44 12.81 -6.47
CA ALA A 122 -13.48 13.34 -5.11
C ALA A 122 -14.57 14.42 -4.97
N LEU A 123 -14.77 15.25 -6.01
CA LEU A 123 -15.91 16.16 -6.09
C LEU A 123 -17.25 15.41 -6.22
N LYS A 124 -17.32 14.33 -7.02
CA LYS A 124 -18.50 13.44 -7.11
C LYS A 124 -18.77 12.62 -5.85
N LYS A 125 -17.82 12.46 -4.92
CA LYS A 125 -18.09 11.82 -3.62
C LYS A 125 -18.77 12.76 -2.62
N THR A 126 -18.61 14.07 -2.79
CA THR A 126 -19.38 15.08 -2.03
C THR A 126 -20.83 15.21 -2.54
N THR A 127 -21.08 14.80 -3.79
CA THR A 127 -22.40 14.76 -4.43
C THR A 127 -22.68 13.36 -4.98
N LEU A 128 -23.27 12.51 -4.13
CA LEU A 128 -23.74 11.12 -4.35
C LEU A 128 -24.09 10.70 -5.80
N GLU A 129 -23.14 10.53 -6.72
CA GLU A 129 -23.39 9.85 -8.01
C GLU A 129 -22.15 9.09 -8.51
N SER A 130 -22.32 7.78 -8.69
CA SER A 130 -21.29 6.82 -9.08
C SER A 130 -21.16 6.67 -10.60
N ASP A 131 -20.00 7.03 -11.17
CA ASP A 131 -19.58 6.57 -12.50
C ASP A 131 -18.12 6.08 -12.48
N GLY A 132 -17.97 4.77 -12.25
CA GLY A 132 -17.24 3.82 -13.10
C GLY A 132 -15.72 3.85 -13.32
N VAL A 133 -14.98 4.96 -13.16
CA VAL A 133 -13.58 5.01 -13.70
C VAL A 133 -12.47 5.17 -12.64
N GLY A 134 -12.81 5.35 -11.36
CA GLY A 134 -11.87 5.25 -10.24
C GLY A 134 -11.38 3.85 -9.77
N PRO A 135 -11.96 2.69 -10.15
CA PRO A 135 -11.61 1.41 -9.51
C PRO A 135 -10.43 0.61 -10.13
N ILE A 136 -10.05 0.84 -11.38
CA ILE A 136 -9.26 -0.14 -12.17
C ILE A 136 -7.91 -0.50 -11.53
N VAL A 137 -7.23 0.44 -10.87
CA VAL A 137 -5.93 0.20 -10.22
C VAL A 137 -6.05 -0.57 -8.90
N VAL A 138 -7.18 -0.43 -8.19
CA VAL A 138 -7.46 -1.18 -6.96
C VAL A 138 -7.80 -2.63 -7.30
N PHE A 139 -8.62 -2.84 -8.33
CA PHE A 139 -9.05 -4.17 -8.75
C PHE A 139 -7.90 -5.00 -9.34
N SER A 140 -7.00 -4.41 -10.14
CA SER A 140 -5.85 -5.16 -10.68
C SER A 140 -4.86 -5.59 -9.58
N GLY A 141 -4.66 -4.76 -8.55
CA GLY A 141 -3.81 -5.11 -7.40
C GLY A 141 -4.44 -6.17 -6.49
N LEU A 142 -5.75 -6.09 -6.23
CA LEU A 142 -6.46 -7.10 -5.46
C LEU A 142 -6.53 -8.45 -6.18
N GLU A 143 -6.78 -8.46 -7.48
CA GLU A 143 -6.82 -9.69 -8.28
C GLU A 143 -5.46 -10.42 -8.26
N VAL A 144 -4.34 -9.67 -8.30
CA VAL A 144 -3.01 -10.25 -8.12
C VAL A 144 -2.85 -10.85 -6.72
N MET A 145 -3.32 -10.17 -5.67
CA MET A 145 -3.23 -10.69 -4.29
C MET A 145 -4.15 -11.90 -4.05
N GLU A 146 -5.40 -11.87 -4.51
CA GLU A 146 -6.33 -13.00 -4.40
C GLU A 146 -5.75 -14.23 -5.10
N ASN A 147 -5.19 -14.07 -6.30
CA ASN A 147 -4.48 -15.15 -6.99
C ASN A 147 -3.28 -15.72 -6.22
N GLN A 148 -2.62 -14.92 -5.37
CA GLN A 148 -1.50 -15.40 -4.53
C GLN A 148 -2.03 -16.11 -3.27
N LEU A 149 -3.15 -15.65 -2.72
CA LEU A 149 -3.82 -16.28 -1.57
C LEU A 149 -4.48 -17.62 -1.94
N ASP A 150 -4.96 -17.78 -3.17
CA ASP A 150 -5.59 -19.01 -3.66
C ASP A 150 -4.58 -20.09 -4.09
N ARG A 151 -3.32 -19.73 -4.34
CA ARG A 151 -2.27 -20.62 -4.86
C ARG A 151 -1.28 -21.13 -3.80
N ALA A 152 -1.42 -20.72 -2.54
CA ALA A 152 -0.58 -21.12 -1.42
C ALA A 152 -1.30 -22.13 -0.51
#